data_AF-A0A5C4UY79-F1
#
_entry.id   AF-A0A5C4UY79-F1
#
_cell.length_a   1.000
_cell.length_b   1.000
_cell.length_c   1.000
_cell.angle_alpha   90.00
_cell.angle_beta   90.00
_cell.angle_gamma   90.00
#
_symmetry.space_group_name_H-M   'P 1'
#
loop_
_entity.id
_entity.type
_entity.pdbx_description
1 polymer ?
#
loop_
_entity_poly.entity_id
_entity_poly.type
_entity_poly.pdbx_seq_one_letter_code
_entity_poly.pdbx_strand_id
1 'polypeptide(L)'
;MVRKTCLMSVLTFPALVVHCGIAGGRTPRCPAGTAAFFRAWWHGPPVAVVRWRDPWWRGGRPRGRGRADPLCGLLCPAMARGPPCCPTLSEGCPRHVRDFCGACPDKASTPILDRMDRRSELRDFLRSRRARLSPAEVGLPTYGERRRVPGLRREEVASLAGTGAEYYVRLEQGRNDRVSPGVLDAVARVLRLAPLERTHLHRLARPARQRAARPCPDSAAPGMCELLDSLPSLPACVIGRRTELLAWNRPARLLFGEVFSPEPGARHMVRQVFVHPAARGLLRDWELTARLLTGRLRLSFGRCPDDPELLALIEALSAASAEFRRVWSEQHLAMRSHGSYRITHPAFGAFTLPYRALSLPDEPDQLLVVHSVAPGSELAAALGGPAGPSKRPPSPESSG
;
A
#
# COMPACT_ATOMS: atom_id res chain seq x y z
N MET A 1 -7.50 -58.35 10.68
CA MET A 1 -8.33 -57.69 9.64
C MET A 1 -7.99 -56.21 9.63
N VAL A 2 -7.79 -55.67 8.42
CA VAL A 2 -7.48 -54.26 8.07
C VAL A 2 -6.09 -53.74 8.50
N ARG A 3 -5.16 -53.86 7.55
CA ARG A 3 -3.94 -53.05 7.41
C ARG A 3 -4.32 -51.56 7.31
N LYS A 4 -3.69 -50.69 8.10
CA LYS A 4 -3.56 -49.25 7.77
C LYS A 4 -2.08 -48.92 7.67
N THR A 5 -1.61 -48.94 6.44
CA THR A 5 -0.34 -48.35 6.02
C THR A 5 -0.59 -46.85 5.85
N CYS A 6 0.00 -46.00 6.70
CA CYS A 6 0.07 -44.57 6.48
C CYS A 6 1.27 -44.27 5.58
N LEU A 7 1.01 -43.85 4.35
CA LEU A 7 2.01 -43.21 3.50
C LEU A 7 2.14 -41.75 3.93
N MET A 8 3.38 -41.32 4.19
CA MET A 8 3.73 -39.92 4.40
C MET A 8 3.51 -39.12 3.11
N SER A 9 2.91 -37.95 3.24
CA SER A 9 3.24 -36.82 2.36
C SER A 9 3.48 -35.59 3.24
N VAL A 10 4.67 -35.04 3.02
CA VAL A 10 5.36 -33.98 3.75
C VAL A 10 4.65 -32.66 3.52
N LEU A 11 4.18 -32.03 4.60
CA LEU A 11 3.83 -30.61 4.63
C LEU A 11 4.85 -29.89 5.51
N THR A 12 5.70 -29.10 4.85
CA THR A 12 6.66 -28.21 5.47
C THR A 12 5.96 -26.89 5.80
N PHE A 13 5.70 -26.64 7.08
CA PHE A 13 5.37 -25.32 7.63
C PHE A 13 6.14 -25.16 8.96
N PRO A 14 7.00 -24.15 9.15
CA PRO A 14 7.57 -23.85 10.45
C PRO A 14 6.74 -22.76 11.13
N ALA A 15 6.18 -23.11 12.29
CA ALA A 15 6.00 -22.27 13.49
C ALA A 15 4.80 -22.78 14.31
N LEU A 16 4.94 -23.96 14.93
CA LEU A 16 4.08 -24.33 16.03
C LEU A 16 4.88 -24.19 17.34
N VAL A 17 4.61 -23.12 18.08
CA VAL A 17 4.99 -23.03 19.48
C VAL A 17 4.08 -23.99 20.25
N VAL A 18 4.62 -25.11 20.73
CA VAL A 18 3.88 -26.03 21.59
C VAL A 18 3.86 -25.45 23.00
N HIS A 19 2.68 -25.04 23.47
CA HIS A 19 2.44 -24.79 24.89
C HIS A 19 2.16 -26.12 25.61
N CYS A 20 3.06 -26.54 26.48
CA CYS A 20 2.80 -27.64 27.42
C CYS A 20 2.51 -27.04 28.80
N GLY A 21 1.22 -26.94 29.15
CA GLY A 21 0.78 -26.57 30.49
C GLY A 21 0.81 -27.79 31.42
N ILE A 22 1.54 -27.70 32.53
CA ILE A 22 1.52 -28.71 33.58
C ILE A 22 0.43 -28.33 34.59
N ALA A 23 -0.62 -29.14 34.67
CA ALA A 23 -1.54 -29.15 35.80
C ALA A 23 -1.34 -30.46 36.57
N GLY A 24 -1.08 -30.36 37.88
CA GLY A 24 -1.16 -31.50 38.79
C GLY A 24 0.17 -32.22 39.04
N GLY A 25 0.57 -32.26 40.31
CA GLY A 25 1.85 -32.78 40.75
C GLY A 25 2.01 -34.30 40.60
N ARG A 26 3.09 -34.68 39.93
CA ARG A 26 4.02 -35.78 40.21
C ARG A 26 5.07 -35.76 39.09
N THR A 27 6.35 -35.77 39.43
CA THR A 27 7.47 -35.77 38.47
C THR A 27 7.66 -37.16 37.85
N PRO A 28 7.54 -37.34 36.52
CA PRO A 28 8.12 -38.52 35.88
C PRO A 28 9.56 -38.21 35.47
N ARG A 29 10.49 -39.10 35.82
CA ARG A 29 11.84 -39.14 35.24
C ARG A 29 11.70 -39.42 33.74
N CYS A 30 12.22 -38.53 32.89
CA CYS A 30 12.37 -38.81 31.47
C CYS A 30 13.57 -39.78 31.27
N PRO A 31 13.47 -40.83 30.45
CA PRO A 31 14.58 -41.73 30.18
C PRO A 31 15.70 -40.98 29.44
N ALA A 32 16.95 -41.22 29.84
CA ALA A 32 18.12 -40.71 29.16
C ALA A 32 18.22 -41.35 27.76
N GLY A 33 17.80 -40.63 26.71
CA GLY A 33 17.90 -41.15 25.34
C GLY A 33 17.52 -40.20 24.20
N THR A 34 16.74 -39.13 24.44
CA THR A 34 16.28 -38.25 23.34
C THR A 34 17.20 -37.09 23.00
N ALA A 35 18.18 -36.77 23.85
CA ALA A 35 19.16 -35.70 23.59
C ALA A 35 20.26 -36.09 22.59
N ALA A 36 20.47 -37.39 22.35
CA ALA A 36 21.49 -37.89 21.43
C ALA A 36 21.04 -37.86 19.95
N PHE A 37 19.73 -37.92 19.68
CA PHE A 37 19.21 -37.96 18.31
C PHE A 37 19.21 -36.58 17.62
N PHE A 38 19.16 -35.49 18.38
CA PHE A 38 19.12 -34.12 17.84
C PHE A 38 20.50 -33.51 17.53
N ARG A 39 21.61 -34.13 17.95
CA ARG A 39 22.97 -33.62 17.69
C ARG A 39 23.60 -34.10 16.39
N ALA A 40 23.03 -35.11 15.72
CA ALA A 40 23.59 -35.66 14.48
C ALA A 40 23.06 -34.99 13.19
N TRP A 41 22.11 -34.05 13.28
CA TRP A 41 21.43 -33.45 12.12
C TRP A 41 21.16 -31.94 12.26
N TRP A 42 21.99 -31.23 13.04
CA TRP A 42 21.85 -29.80 13.28
C TRP A 42 23.21 -29.10 13.32
N HIS A 43 23.43 -28.14 12.41
CA HIS A 43 24.66 -27.33 12.31
C HIS A 43 24.46 -25.85 12.73
N GLY A 44 23.43 -25.53 13.51
CA GLY A 44 23.23 -24.19 14.08
C GLY A 44 23.73 -24.05 15.54
N PRO A 45 24.02 -22.83 16.03
CA PRO A 45 24.56 -22.62 17.38
C PRO A 45 23.54 -23.00 18.47
N PRO A 46 24.00 -23.45 19.66
CA PRO A 46 23.11 -23.95 20.72
C PRO A 46 22.34 -22.80 21.39
N VAL A 47 21.02 -22.94 21.53
CA VAL A 47 20.19 -22.02 22.31
C VAL A 47 20.14 -22.52 23.76
N ALA A 48 20.47 -21.64 24.70
CA ALA A 48 20.56 -21.93 26.13
C ALA A 48 19.19 -22.31 26.73
N VAL A 49 19.14 -23.43 27.45
CA VAL A 49 17.99 -23.83 28.28
C VAL A 49 18.22 -23.26 29.68
N VAL A 50 17.47 -22.23 30.06
CA VAL A 50 17.51 -21.69 31.44
C VAL A 50 16.41 -22.38 32.26
N ARG A 51 16.82 -23.13 33.30
CA ARG A 51 15.92 -23.68 34.33
C ARG A 51 15.84 -22.69 35.49
N TRP A 52 14.64 -22.26 35.86
CA TRP A 52 14.41 -21.58 37.13
C TRP A 52 13.92 -22.57 38.20
N ARG A 53 14.55 -22.53 39.37
CA ARG A 53 14.10 -23.14 40.62
C ARG A 53 13.96 -22.03 41.66
N ASP A 54 12.95 -22.21 42.52
CA ASP A 54 12.78 -21.68 43.88
C ASP A 54 11.77 -20.56 44.18
N PRO A 55 11.15 -20.62 45.40
CA PRO A 55 9.74 -20.32 45.60
C PRO A 55 9.51 -19.30 46.74
N TRP A 56 9.11 -18.06 46.42
CA TRP A 56 8.73 -17.10 47.46
C TRP A 56 7.59 -16.20 46.97
N TRP A 57 6.37 -16.47 47.43
CA TRP A 57 5.25 -15.53 47.40
C TRP A 57 4.35 -15.76 48.61
N ARG A 58 4.36 -14.82 49.57
CA ARG A 58 3.31 -14.64 50.57
C ARG A 58 2.58 -13.33 50.28
N GLY A 59 1.28 -13.45 50.04
CA GLY A 59 0.23 -12.49 50.41
C GLY A 59 0.36 -11.02 49.99
N GLY A 60 -0.46 -10.61 49.02
CA GLY A 60 -0.83 -9.20 48.81
C GLY A 60 -1.31 -8.90 47.40
N ARG A 61 -2.62 -8.92 47.15
CA ARG A 61 -3.19 -8.53 45.84
C ARG A 61 -3.09 -7.01 45.63
N PRO A 62 -2.62 -6.50 44.49
CA PRO A 62 -2.93 -5.16 44.05
C PRO A 62 -4.19 -5.16 43.18
N ARG A 63 -5.16 -4.31 43.54
CA ARG A 63 -6.27 -3.91 42.66
C ARG A 63 -5.77 -2.78 41.76
N GLY A 64 -5.78 -2.98 40.45
CA GLY A 64 -5.50 -1.95 39.46
C GLY A 64 -5.49 -2.55 38.06
N ARG A 65 -6.46 -2.16 37.23
CA ARG A 65 -6.64 -2.67 35.86
C ARG A 65 -5.61 -2.01 34.93
N GLY A 66 -4.59 -2.77 34.55
CA GLY A 66 -3.69 -2.48 33.44
C GLY A 66 -2.93 -3.75 33.11
N ARG A 67 -3.12 -4.33 31.92
CA ARG A 67 -2.33 -5.47 31.46
C ARG A 67 -0.91 -4.99 31.19
N ALA A 68 0.02 -5.33 32.07
CA ALA A 68 1.44 -5.26 31.75
C ALA A 68 1.79 -6.44 30.83
N ASP A 69 2.43 -6.15 29.70
CA ASP A 69 2.95 -7.15 28.77
C ASP A 69 4.17 -7.84 29.42
N PRO A 70 4.14 -9.17 29.64
CA PRO A 70 5.20 -9.87 30.38
C PRO A 70 6.55 -9.92 29.66
N LEU A 71 6.64 -9.46 28.41
CA LEU A 71 7.89 -9.40 27.66
C LEU A 71 8.77 -8.18 27.98
N CYS A 72 8.22 -7.13 28.62
CA CYS A 72 8.95 -5.89 28.88
C CYS A 72 9.98 -6.01 30.04
N GLY A 73 9.85 -7.04 30.89
CA GLY A 73 10.73 -7.25 32.05
C GLY A 73 12.08 -7.90 31.74
N LEU A 74 12.31 -8.39 30.52
CA LEU A 74 13.49 -9.19 30.18
C LEU A 74 14.69 -8.40 29.63
N LEU A 75 14.54 -7.08 29.38
CA LEU A 75 15.59 -6.28 28.73
C LEU A 75 16.05 -5.04 29.53
N CYS A 76 15.60 -4.84 30.76
CA CYS A 76 15.98 -3.67 31.56
C CYS A 76 16.44 -4.04 32.97
N PRO A 77 17.76 -4.00 33.28
CA PRO A 77 18.28 -4.29 34.62
C PRO A 77 17.88 -3.23 35.68
N ALA A 78 17.30 -2.10 35.27
CA ALA A 78 17.03 -0.96 36.14
C ALA A 78 15.62 -0.96 36.78
N MET A 79 14.74 -1.90 36.44
CA MET A 79 13.36 -1.95 36.97
C MET A 79 13.19 -2.71 38.30
N ALA A 80 14.26 -2.89 39.08
CA ALA A 80 14.15 -3.57 40.37
C ALA A 80 13.76 -2.63 41.53
N ARG A 81 13.92 -1.30 41.42
CA ARG A 81 13.67 -0.35 42.53
C ARG A 81 13.30 1.05 42.02
N GLY A 82 12.03 1.33 41.72
CA GLY A 82 11.56 2.69 41.43
C GLY A 82 10.07 2.79 41.11
N PRO A 83 9.38 3.90 41.43
CA PRO A 83 7.94 4.02 41.26
C PRO A 83 7.55 4.15 39.77
N PRO A 84 6.30 3.76 39.40
CA PRO A 84 5.85 3.75 38.01
C PRO A 84 5.74 5.18 37.44
N CYS A 85 6.05 5.28 36.15
CA CYS A 85 6.20 6.49 35.35
C CYS A 85 5.16 7.60 35.62
N CYS A 86 5.65 8.84 35.72
CA CYS A 86 4.86 10.06 35.96
C CYS A 86 4.07 10.50 34.69
N PRO A 87 2.79 10.91 34.77
CA PRO A 87 1.97 11.21 33.59
C PRO A 87 2.10 12.63 33.03
N THR A 88 2.90 13.53 33.62
CA THR A 88 2.91 14.94 33.22
C THR A 88 4.33 15.53 33.24
N LEU A 89 4.83 15.89 32.06
CA LEU A 89 6.06 16.67 31.90
C LEU A 89 5.78 18.13 32.29
N SER A 90 6.07 18.52 33.53
CA SER A 90 6.27 19.93 33.90
C SER A 90 7.77 20.26 33.95
N GLU A 91 8.10 21.53 33.73
CA GLU A 91 9.41 22.09 33.34
C GLU A 91 10.59 21.93 34.33
N GLY A 92 10.56 20.96 35.25
CA GLY A 92 11.56 20.78 36.31
C GLY A 92 12.50 19.56 36.22
N CYS A 93 12.55 18.82 35.11
CA CYS A 93 13.29 17.54 35.07
C CYS A 93 14.84 17.73 34.92
N PRO A 94 15.68 17.16 35.82
CA PRO A 94 17.14 17.23 35.73
C PRO A 94 17.71 16.63 34.43
N ARG A 95 18.75 17.25 33.85
CA ARG A 95 19.28 16.92 32.51
C ARG A 95 19.67 15.44 32.34
N HIS A 96 20.34 14.83 33.33
CA HIS A 96 20.77 13.44 33.24
C HIS A 96 19.61 12.41 33.20
N VAL A 97 18.43 12.78 33.71
CA VAL A 97 17.22 11.94 33.68
C VAL A 97 16.53 12.05 32.32
N ARG A 98 16.60 13.22 31.65
CA ARG A 98 16.08 13.40 30.28
C ARG A 98 16.78 12.51 29.27
N ASP A 99 18.11 12.39 29.40
CA ASP A 99 18.92 11.56 28.50
C ASP A 99 18.55 10.06 28.63
N PHE A 100 18.21 9.61 29.84
CA PHE A 100 17.74 8.24 30.08
C PHE A 100 16.28 8.02 29.63
N CYS A 101 15.41 9.02 29.81
CA CYS A 101 14.01 8.96 29.41
C CYS A 101 13.81 9.01 27.88
N GLY A 102 14.84 9.44 27.13
CA GLY A 102 14.88 9.37 25.66
C GLY A 102 15.01 7.95 25.10
N ALA A 103 15.40 6.98 25.94
CA ALA A 103 15.60 5.57 25.55
C ALA A 103 14.44 4.64 25.94
N CYS A 104 13.29 5.20 26.38
CA CYS A 104 12.12 4.40 26.70
C CYS A 104 11.41 3.97 25.39
N PRO A 105 11.19 2.66 25.14
CA PRO A 105 10.58 2.19 23.89
C PRO A 105 9.14 2.70 23.68
N ASP A 106 8.47 3.18 24.74
CA ASP A 106 7.16 3.85 24.67
C ASP A 106 7.20 5.34 24.27
N LYS A 107 8.39 5.93 24.09
CA LYS A 107 8.54 7.23 23.39
C LYS A 107 8.94 7.07 21.92
N ALA A 108 9.15 5.84 21.46
CA ALA A 108 9.39 5.50 20.07
C ALA A 108 8.10 5.20 19.28
N SER A 109 6.93 5.55 19.82
CA SER A 109 5.68 5.68 19.06
C SER A 109 5.39 7.15 18.77
N THR A 110 6.39 7.86 18.22
CA THR A 110 6.03 8.90 17.25
C THR A 110 5.53 8.13 16.04
N PRO A 111 4.25 8.21 15.67
CA PRO A 111 3.75 7.39 14.58
C PRO A 111 4.54 7.73 13.31
N ILE A 112 4.79 6.73 12.49
CA ILE A 112 5.30 6.82 11.12
C ILE A 112 4.36 7.68 10.21
N LEU A 113 3.33 8.32 10.77
CA LEU A 113 2.35 9.22 10.16
C LEU A 113 2.92 10.52 9.57
N ASP A 114 4.23 10.76 9.62
CA ASP A 114 4.84 11.84 8.81
C ASP A 114 4.99 11.45 7.33
N ARG A 115 4.44 10.31 6.88
CA ARG A 115 4.86 9.70 5.61
C ARG A 115 3.85 9.59 4.48
N MET A 116 2.64 10.15 4.54
CA MET A 116 1.88 10.50 3.32
C MET A 116 0.62 11.33 3.63
N ASP A 117 0.84 12.57 4.07
CA ASP A 117 -0.20 13.59 4.15
C ASP A 117 -0.38 14.30 2.79
N ARG A 118 -1.57 14.81 2.51
CA ARG A 118 -1.89 15.64 1.33
C ARG A 118 -0.89 16.75 1.10
N ARG A 119 -0.42 17.40 2.18
CA ARG A 119 0.59 18.47 2.10
C ARG A 119 1.92 17.96 1.55
N SER A 120 2.34 16.77 1.98
CA SER A 120 3.56 16.13 1.51
C SER A 120 3.45 15.75 0.03
N GLU A 121 2.28 15.27 -0.40
CA GLU A 121 2.04 14.94 -1.81
C GLU A 121 1.99 16.19 -2.69
N LEU A 122 1.35 17.28 -2.25
CA LEU A 122 1.37 18.57 -2.95
C LEU A 122 2.80 19.07 -3.16
N ARG A 123 3.62 18.98 -2.11
CA ARG A 123 5.04 19.35 -2.14
C ARG A 123 5.80 18.53 -3.16
N ASP A 124 5.66 17.22 -3.11
CA ASP A 124 6.41 16.31 -3.96
C ASP A 124 5.95 16.43 -5.42
N PHE A 125 4.65 16.61 -5.65
CA PHE A 125 4.08 16.91 -6.96
C PHE A 125 4.66 18.19 -7.56
N LEU A 126 4.58 19.33 -6.85
CA LEU A 126 5.10 20.62 -7.33
C LEU A 126 6.61 20.57 -7.54
N ARG A 127 7.36 19.96 -6.63
CA ARG A 127 8.80 19.74 -6.77
C ARG A 127 9.13 18.93 -8.01
N SER A 128 8.40 17.84 -8.27
CA SER A 128 8.58 17.01 -9.47
C SER A 128 8.32 17.80 -10.75
N ARG A 129 7.25 18.60 -10.80
CA ARG A 129 6.92 19.42 -11.99
C ARG A 129 7.93 20.53 -12.23
N ARG A 130 8.41 21.16 -11.17
CA ARG A 130 9.47 22.16 -11.24
C ARG A 130 10.80 21.60 -11.73
N ALA A 131 11.14 20.37 -11.33
CA ALA A 131 12.38 19.71 -11.73
C ALA A 131 12.42 19.29 -13.21
N ARG A 132 11.26 19.20 -13.88
CA ARG A 132 11.15 18.76 -15.28
C ARG A 132 11.41 19.89 -16.30
N LEU A 133 11.28 21.15 -15.90
CA LEU A 133 11.43 22.29 -16.79
C LEU A 133 12.78 22.97 -16.57
N SER A 134 13.50 23.21 -17.66
CA SER A 134 14.67 24.06 -17.68
C SER A 134 14.30 25.56 -17.73
N PRO A 135 15.19 26.47 -17.30
CA PRO A 135 14.98 27.91 -17.42
C PRO A 135 14.74 28.35 -18.86
N ALA A 136 15.52 27.80 -19.80
CA ALA A 136 15.42 28.13 -21.22
C ALA A 136 14.03 27.82 -21.77
N GLU A 137 13.41 26.70 -21.37
CA GLU A 137 12.06 26.34 -21.80
C GLU A 137 11.00 27.36 -21.38
N VAL A 138 11.22 28.09 -20.29
CA VAL A 138 10.30 29.14 -19.81
C VAL A 138 10.77 30.56 -20.14
N GLY A 139 11.76 30.70 -21.02
CA GLY A 139 12.26 31.99 -21.50
C GLY A 139 13.17 32.72 -20.53
N LEU A 140 13.72 32.03 -19.52
CA LEU A 140 14.69 32.61 -18.60
C LEU A 140 16.12 32.49 -19.14
N PRO A 141 16.95 33.53 -18.99
CA PRO A 141 18.34 33.49 -19.44
C PRO A 141 19.13 32.46 -18.63
N THR A 142 19.93 31.66 -19.32
CA THR A 142 20.82 30.67 -18.70
C THR A 142 22.23 31.25 -18.68
N TYR A 143 22.50 32.13 -17.72
CA TYR A 143 23.88 32.60 -17.50
C TYR A 143 24.73 31.42 -17.04
N GLY A 144 25.95 31.28 -17.57
CA GLY A 144 26.86 30.14 -17.42
C GLY A 144 27.37 29.85 -15.99
N GLU A 145 26.61 30.21 -14.96
CA GLU A 145 26.88 29.86 -13.58
C GLU A 145 26.64 28.36 -13.33
N ARG A 146 27.47 27.75 -12.48
CA ARG A 146 27.30 26.39 -11.95
C ARG A 146 26.00 26.29 -11.16
N ARG A 147 24.91 26.02 -11.85
CA ARG A 147 23.56 25.92 -11.29
C ARG A 147 23.41 24.62 -10.50
N ARG A 148 23.11 24.71 -9.20
CA ARG A 148 22.95 23.54 -8.32
C ARG A 148 21.74 22.66 -8.64
N VAL A 149 20.71 23.20 -9.29
CA VAL A 149 19.48 22.48 -9.65
C VAL A 149 19.23 22.63 -11.15
N PRO A 150 19.04 21.53 -11.90
CA PRO A 150 18.81 21.60 -13.34
C PRO A 150 17.45 22.25 -13.67
N GLY A 151 16.41 21.97 -12.87
CA GLY A 151 15.08 22.52 -13.07
C GLY A 151 14.90 23.97 -12.57
N LEU A 152 13.66 24.47 -12.59
CA LEU A 152 13.37 25.84 -12.13
C LEU A 152 13.62 26.01 -10.62
N ARG A 153 14.03 27.19 -10.20
CA ARG A 153 14.10 27.59 -8.78
C ARG A 153 12.72 28.06 -8.29
N ARG A 154 12.54 28.16 -6.97
CA ARG A 154 11.25 28.57 -6.40
C ARG A 154 10.94 30.02 -6.72
N GLU A 155 11.96 30.86 -6.69
CA GLU A 155 11.92 32.29 -6.97
C GLU A 155 11.53 32.56 -8.42
N GLU A 156 12.04 31.74 -9.35
CA GLU A 156 11.73 31.81 -10.78
C GLU A 156 10.27 31.47 -11.05
N VAL A 157 9.76 30.38 -10.46
CA VAL A 157 8.34 30.02 -10.60
C VAL A 157 7.46 31.11 -10.00
N ALA A 158 7.82 31.63 -8.82
CA ALA A 158 7.07 32.68 -8.15
C ALA A 158 6.98 33.95 -9.01
N SER A 159 8.12 34.41 -9.55
CA SER A 159 8.21 35.58 -10.43
C SER A 159 7.36 35.41 -11.70
N LEU A 160 7.50 34.28 -12.41
CA LEU A 160 6.72 33.98 -13.62
C LEU A 160 5.22 33.83 -13.36
N ALA A 161 4.84 33.41 -12.15
CA ALA A 161 3.46 33.29 -11.72
C ALA A 161 2.86 34.60 -11.18
N GLY A 162 3.67 35.68 -11.06
CA GLY A 162 3.23 36.95 -10.48
C GLY A 162 2.95 36.86 -8.98
N THR A 163 3.70 36.02 -8.25
CA THR A 163 3.56 35.79 -6.81
C THR A 163 4.88 36.01 -6.07
N GLY A 164 4.83 36.28 -4.76
CA GLY A 164 6.04 36.39 -3.94
C GLY A 164 6.72 35.03 -3.70
N ALA A 165 8.05 34.99 -3.65
CA ALA A 165 8.82 33.76 -3.43
C ALA A 165 8.41 33.03 -2.12
N GLU A 166 8.23 33.77 -1.02
CA GLU A 166 7.75 33.22 0.25
C GLU A 166 6.33 32.64 0.15
N TYR A 167 5.48 33.24 -0.67
CA TYR A 167 4.14 32.72 -0.92
C TYR A 167 4.20 31.39 -1.66
N TYR A 168 5.04 31.28 -2.69
CA TYR A 168 5.25 30.02 -3.41
C TYR A 168 5.89 28.94 -2.53
N VAL A 169 6.84 29.29 -1.65
CA VAL A 169 7.42 28.34 -0.68
C VAL A 169 6.34 27.76 0.23
N ARG A 170 5.45 28.60 0.78
CA ARG A 170 4.33 28.14 1.61
C ARG A 170 3.33 27.29 0.83
N LEU A 171 3.07 27.63 -0.44
CA LEU A 171 2.25 26.83 -1.35
C LEU A 171 2.87 25.45 -1.59
N GLU A 172 4.15 25.40 -1.97
CA GLU A 172 4.88 24.14 -2.20
C GLU A 172 4.92 23.29 -0.92
N GLN A 173 5.03 23.89 0.26
CA GLN A 173 5.01 23.16 1.53
C GLN A 173 3.60 22.73 1.99
N GLY A 174 2.54 23.09 1.27
CA GLY A 174 1.15 22.82 1.66
C GLY A 174 0.69 23.55 2.93
N ARG A 175 1.38 24.63 3.30
CA ARG A 175 1.11 25.45 4.49
C ARG A 175 0.16 26.64 4.21
N ASN A 176 -0.34 26.76 2.98
CA ASN A 176 -1.33 27.77 2.61
C ASN A 176 -2.74 27.14 2.59
N ASP A 177 -3.53 27.39 3.62
CA ASP A 177 -4.88 26.82 3.73
C ASP A 177 -5.91 27.49 2.80
N ARG A 178 -5.59 28.68 2.23
CA ARG A 178 -6.49 29.44 1.33
C ARG A 178 -5.76 30.01 0.10
N VAL A 179 -5.31 29.14 -0.78
CA VAL A 179 -4.78 29.54 -2.09
C VAL A 179 -5.93 29.90 -3.03
N SER A 180 -5.81 30.95 -3.83
CA SER A 180 -6.83 31.31 -4.83
C SER A 180 -6.72 30.43 -6.09
N PRO A 181 -7.83 30.15 -6.79
CA PRO A 181 -7.78 29.45 -8.07
C PRO A 181 -6.87 30.11 -9.09
N GLY A 182 -6.88 31.46 -9.15
CA GLY A 182 -6.05 32.23 -10.08
C GLY A 182 -4.55 32.01 -9.87
N VAL A 183 -4.09 31.92 -8.61
CA VAL A 183 -2.69 31.62 -8.32
C VAL A 183 -2.34 30.20 -8.75
N LEU A 184 -3.21 29.22 -8.50
CA LEU A 184 -2.98 27.84 -8.95
C LEU A 184 -2.94 27.73 -10.48
N ASP A 185 -3.78 28.49 -11.17
CA ASP A 185 -3.81 28.54 -12.63
C ASP A 185 -2.57 29.21 -13.21
N ALA A 186 -2.08 30.28 -12.59
CA ALA A 186 -0.81 30.90 -12.95
C ALA A 186 0.37 29.94 -12.75
N VAL A 187 0.44 29.25 -11.61
CA VAL A 187 1.46 28.23 -11.34
C VAL A 187 1.35 27.07 -12.33
N ALA A 188 0.14 26.58 -12.63
CA ALA A 188 -0.08 25.51 -13.60
C ALA A 188 0.39 25.90 -15.01
N ARG A 189 0.15 27.15 -15.42
CA ARG A 189 0.61 27.69 -16.70
C ARG A 189 2.14 27.78 -16.76
N VAL A 190 2.78 28.30 -15.72
CA VAL A 190 4.25 28.41 -15.64
C VAL A 190 4.91 27.02 -15.67
N LEU A 191 4.35 26.07 -14.92
CA LEU A 191 4.83 24.69 -14.88
C LEU A 191 4.37 23.85 -16.07
N ARG A 192 3.69 24.45 -17.07
CA ARG A 192 3.18 23.79 -18.28
C ARG A 192 2.40 22.50 -17.98
N LEU A 193 1.58 22.53 -16.93
CA LEU A 193 0.84 21.36 -16.48
C LEU A 193 -0.22 20.97 -17.51
N ALA A 194 -0.27 19.68 -17.84
CA ALA A 194 -1.34 19.12 -18.65
C ALA A 194 -2.69 19.26 -17.93
N PRO A 195 -3.84 19.18 -18.64
CA PRO A 195 -5.16 19.36 -18.03
C PRO A 195 -5.40 18.47 -16.79
N LEU A 196 -5.01 17.20 -16.85
CA LEU A 196 -5.10 16.26 -15.73
C LEU A 196 -4.26 16.69 -14.52
N GLU A 197 -3.06 17.20 -14.76
CA GLU A 197 -2.13 17.66 -13.74
C GLU A 197 -2.61 18.94 -13.08
N ARG A 198 -3.21 19.85 -13.86
CA ARG A 198 -3.86 21.06 -13.33
C ARG A 198 -5.02 20.67 -12.42
N THR A 199 -5.91 19.77 -12.85
CA THR A 199 -7.00 19.28 -11.99
C THR A 199 -6.46 18.65 -10.70
N HIS A 200 -5.39 17.86 -10.79
CA HIS A 200 -4.78 17.24 -9.62
C HIS A 200 -4.16 18.27 -8.66
N LEU A 201 -3.45 19.28 -9.18
CA LEU A 201 -2.92 20.40 -8.39
C LEU A 201 -4.04 21.10 -7.59
N HIS A 202 -5.15 21.42 -8.26
CA HIS A 202 -6.30 22.07 -7.61
C HIS A 202 -6.87 21.20 -6.50
N ARG A 203 -7.01 19.89 -6.73
CA ARG A 203 -7.51 18.95 -5.71
C ARG A 203 -6.59 18.88 -4.49
N LEU A 204 -5.27 18.81 -4.71
CA LEU A 204 -4.29 18.75 -3.62
C LEU A 204 -4.21 20.06 -2.85
N ALA A 205 -4.24 21.21 -3.52
CA ALA A 205 -4.10 22.53 -2.89
C ALA A 205 -5.40 23.05 -2.26
N ARG A 206 -6.56 22.67 -2.83
CA ARG A 206 -7.89 23.09 -2.39
C ARG A 206 -8.82 21.88 -2.34
N PRO A 207 -8.66 20.97 -1.36
CA PRO A 207 -9.60 19.88 -1.17
C PRO A 207 -10.99 20.50 -0.95
N ALA A 208 -11.99 20.02 -1.69
CA ALA A 208 -13.35 20.45 -1.46
C ALA A 208 -13.72 20.15 0.01
N ARG A 209 -14.33 21.13 0.71
CA ARG A 209 -14.93 20.90 2.03
C ARG A 209 -15.89 19.72 1.88
N GLN A 210 -15.55 18.61 2.53
CA GLN A 210 -16.16 17.30 2.32
C GLN A 210 -17.69 17.39 2.27
N ARG A 211 -18.30 17.25 1.09
CA ARG A 211 -19.56 16.49 1.03
C ARG A 211 -19.15 15.11 1.52
N ALA A 212 -19.75 14.64 2.62
CA ALA A 212 -19.46 13.36 3.28
C ALA A 212 -18.91 12.36 2.25
N ALA A 213 -17.66 11.94 2.44
CA ALA A 213 -16.95 11.11 1.47
C ALA A 213 -17.92 10.01 1.00
N ARG A 214 -18.35 10.06 -0.26
CA ARG A 214 -19.30 9.08 -0.78
C ARG A 214 -18.66 7.72 -0.51
N PRO A 215 -19.37 6.79 0.16
CA PRO A 215 -18.82 5.47 0.47
C PRO A 215 -18.21 4.90 -0.82
N CYS A 216 -16.96 4.43 -0.73
CA CYS A 216 -16.38 3.73 -1.87
C CYS A 216 -17.16 2.43 -2.04
N PRO A 217 -17.77 2.16 -3.20
CA PRO A 217 -18.45 0.89 -3.39
C PRO A 217 -17.45 -0.26 -3.24
N ASP A 218 -17.71 -1.18 -2.32
CA ASP A 218 -16.94 -2.44 -2.18
C ASP A 218 -17.31 -3.47 -3.25
N SER A 219 -18.33 -3.18 -4.06
CA SER A 219 -18.83 -4.04 -5.12
C SER A 219 -19.10 -3.24 -6.40
N ALA A 220 -19.06 -3.95 -7.53
CA ALA A 220 -19.41 -3.37 -8.82
C ALA A 220 -20.89 -2.98 -8.84
N ALA A 221 -21.19 -1.83 -9.46
CA ALA A 221 -22.57 -1.39 -9.64
C ALA A 221 -23.38 -2.42 -10.45
N PRO A 222 -24.69 -2.59 -10.23
CA PRO A 222 -25.51 -3.57 -10.95
C PRO A 222 -25.38 -3.45 -12.47
N GLY A 223 -25.50 -2.24 -13.02
CA GLY A 223 -25.34 -2.00 -14.46
C GLY A 223 -23.94 -2.33 -15.00
N MET A 224 -22.89 -2.17 -14.19
CA MET A 224 -21.54 -2.62 -14.58
C MET A 224 -21.44 -4.15 -14.63
N CYS A 225 -22.16 -4.86 -13.75
CA CYS A 225 -22.22 -6.32 -13.77
C CYS A 225 -22.98 -6.82 -15.01
N GLU A 226 -24.12 -6.20 -15.33
CA GLU A 226 -24.89 -6.52 -16.54
C GLU A 226 -24.04 -6.31 -17.81
N LEU A 227 -23.28 -5.21 -17.87
CA LEU A 227 -22.33 -4.98 -18.96
C LEU A 227 -21.25 -6.07 -19.02
N LEU A 228 -20.67 -6.49 -17.89
CA LEU A 228 -19.70 -7.59 -17.86
C LEU A 228 -20.28 -8.91 -18.36
N ASP A 229 -21.52 -9.23 -17.97
CA ASP A 229 -22.20 -10.46 -18.37
C ASP A 229 -22.54 -10.44 -19.88
N SER A 230 -22.76 -9.25 -20.47
CA SER A 230 -22.95 -9.08 -21.92
C SER A 230 -21.66 -9.21 -22.77
N LEU A 231 -20.50 -9.40 -22.14
CA LEU A 231 -19.19 -9.53 -22.81
C LEU A 231 -18.61 -10.94 -22.65
N PRO A 232 -19.27 -12.01 -23.15
CA PRO A 232 -18.90 -13.39 -22.82
C PRO A 232 -17.58 -13.85 -23.45
N SER A 233 -17.16 -13.21 -24.55
CA SER A 233 -15.97 -13.58 -25.33
C SER A 233 -14.79 -12.61 -25.17
N LEU A 234 -15.01 -11.46 -24.50
CA LEU A 234 -13.98 -10.45 -24.30
C LEU A 234 -13.58 -10.40 -22.81
N PRO A 235 -12.29 -10.50 -22.46
CA PRO A 235 -11.85 -10.29 -21.08
C PRO A 235 -12.25 -8.91 -20.60
N ALA A 236 -13.01 -8.86 -19.51
CA ALA A 236 -13.44 -7.60 -18.92
C ALA A 236 -13.48 -7.66 -17.39
N CYS A 237 -13.18 -6.52 -16.77
CA CYS A 237 -13.26 -6.34 -15.33
C CYS A 237 -13.68 -4.93 -14.94
N VAL A 238 -14.17 -4.80 -13.71
CA VAL A 238 -14.53 -3.53 -13.09
C VAL A 238 -13.52 -3.23 -11.99
N ILE A 239 -12.91 -2.05 -12.08
CA ILE A 239 -11.88 -1.57 -11.17
C ILE A 239 -12.39 -0.38 -10.36
N GLY A 240 -12.28 -0.48 -9.05
CA GLY A 240 -12.66 0.57 -8.11
C GLY A 240 -11.69 1.75 -8.05
N ARG A 241 -11.95 2.63 -7.09
CA ARG A 241 -11.20 3.87 -6.89
C ARG A 241 -9.79 3.61 -6.39
N ARG A 242 -9.59 2.68 -5.46
CA ARG A 242 -8.27 2.32 -4.89
C ARG A 242 -7.63 1.18 -5.67
N THR A 243 -8.04 0.99 -6.92
CA THR A 243 -7.61 -0.10 -7.82
C THR A 243 -8.04 -1.49 -7.35
N GLU A 244 -9.15 -1.57 -6.61
CA GLU A 244 -9.79 -2.85 -6.28
C GLU A 244 -10.38 -3.51 -7.52
N LEU A 245 -10.18 -4.82 -7.68
CA LEU A 245 -10.92 -5.63 -8.64
C LEU A 245 -12.31 -5.92 -8.06
N LEU A 246 -13.32 -5.16 -8.48
CA LEU A 246 -14.69 -5.23 -7.95
C LEU A 246 -15.52 -6.35 -8.60
N ALA A 247 -15.26 -6.63 -9.88
CA ALA A 247 -15.89 -7.73 -10.61
C ALA A 247 -15.07 -8.07 -11.85
N TRP A 248 -15.24 -9.29 -12.38
CA TRP A 248 -14.64 -9.72 -13.64
C TRP A 248 -15.45 -10.87 -14.26
N ASN A 249 -15.36 -10.99 -15.58
CA ASN A 249 -15.99 -12.09 -16.29
C ASN A 249 -15.05 -13.30 -16.42
N ARG A 250 -15.60 -14.42 -16.92
CA ARG A 250 -14.86 -15.67 -17.08
C ARG A 250 -13.58 -15.51 -17.94
N PRO A 251 -13.61 -14.85 -19.11
CA PRO A 251 -12.41 -14.64 -19.91
C PRO A 251 -11.31 -13.86 -19.16
N ALA A 252 -11.66 -12.80 -18.41
CA ALA A 252 -10.68 -12.08 -17.58
C ALA A 252 -10.06 -12.97 -16.50
N ARG A 253 -10.87 -13.79 -15.84
CA ARG A 253 -10.37 -14.76 -14.85
C ARG A 253 -9.40 -15.76 -15.46
N LEU A 254 -9.66 -16.25 -16.68
CA LEU A 254 -8.78 -17.18 -17.37
C LEU A 254 -7.40 -16.58 -17.66
N LEU A 255 -7.33 -15.28 -17.96
CA LEU A 255 -6.06 -14.61 -18.30
C LEU A 255 -5.29 -14.07 -17.10
N PHE A 256 -6.01 -13.66 -16.05
CA PHE A 256 -5.45 -12.85 -14.97
C PHE A 256 -5.54 -13.51 -13.60
N GLY A 257 -6.24 -14.64 -13.49
CA GLY A 257 -6.60 -15.22 -12.20
C GLY A 257 -5.48 -15.85 -11.39
N GLU A 258 -4.30 -16.03 -11.99
CA GLU A 258 -3.10 -16.44 -11.27
C GLU A 258 -2.51 -15.31 -10.41
N VAL A 259 -2.71 -14.05 -10.81
CA VAL A 259 -2.10 -12.87 -10.15
C VAL A 259 -3.14 -12.02 -9.44
N PHE A 260 -4.33 -11.89 -10.04
CA PHE A 260 -5.37 -10.99 -9.55
C PHE A 260 -6.57 -11.79 -9.06
N SER A 261 -7.27 -11.25 -8.07
CA SER A 261 -8.47 -11.88 -7.53
C SER A 261 -9.35 -10.83 -6.85
N PRO A 262 -10.69 -10.91 -6.95
CA PRO A 262 -11.58 -9.99 -6.25
C PRO A 262 -11.66 -10.25 -4.74
N GLU A 263 -11.06 -11.33 -4.23
CA GLU A 263 -11.10 -11.67 -2.80
C GLU A 263 -10.45 -10.56 -1.95
N PRO A 264 -10.97 -10.25 -0.74
CA PRO A 264 -10.54 -9.08 0.05
C PRO A 264 -9.02 -8.93 0.24
N GLY A 265 -8.30 -10.04 0.46
CA GLY A 265 -6.84 -10.04 0.64
C GLY A 265 -6.03 -9.74 -0.62
N ALA A 266 -6.62 -9.96 -1.80
CA ALA A 266 -5.98 -9.86 -3.10
C ALA A 266 -6.60 -8.82 -4.05
N ARG A 267 -7.71 -8.17 -3.66
CA ARG A 267 -8.50 -7.27 -4.50
C ARG A 267 -7.73 -6.10 -5.10
N HIS A 268 -6.75 -5.55 -4.39
CA HIS A 268 -6.01 -4.37 -4.86
C HIS A 268 -5.01 -4.75 -5.94
N MET A 269 -5.33 -4.45 -7.20
CA MET A 269 -4.49 -4.79 -8.35
C MET A 269 -3.11 -4.16 -8.24
N VAL A 270 -3.02 -2.91 -7.78
CA VAL A 270 -1.72 -2.26 -7.55
C VAL A 270 -0.84 -3.08 -6.60
N ARG A 271 -1.42 -3.67 -5.55
CA ARG A 271 -0.68 -4.52 -4.61
C ARG A 271 -0.16 -5.78 -5.27
N GLN A 272 -1.00 -6.46 -6.04
CA GLN A 272 -0.59 -7.69 -6.71
C GLN A 272 0.53 -7.44 -7.71
N VAL A 273 0.51 -6.32 -8.43
CA VAL A 273 1.59 -5.98 -9.36
C VAL A 273 2.93 -5.85 -8.66
N PHE A 274 3.01 -5.26 -7.46
CA PHE A 274 4.29 -5.10 -6.76
C PHE A 274 4.72 -6.30 -5.90
N VAL A 275 3.76 -7.06 -5.36
CA VAL A 275 4.04 -8.06 -4.30
C VAL A 275 3.87 -9.50 -4.80
N HIS A 276 3.02 -9.75 -5.79
CA HIS A 276 2.77 -11.11 -6.25
C HIS A 276 3.94 -11.64 -7.10
N PRO A 277 4.51 -12.82 -6.79
CA PRO A 277 5.69 -13.33 -7.49
C PRO A 277 5.46 -13.58 -8.98
N ALA A 278 4.25 -14.04 -9.36
CA ALA A 278 3.91 -14.30 -10.75
C ALA A 278 3.63 -13.02 -11.58
N ALA A 279 3.48 -11.85 -10.95
CA ALA A 279 3.08 -10.63 -11.66
C ALA A 279 4.09 -10.21 -12.74
N ARG A 280 5.39 -10.32 -12.45
CA ARG A 280 6.46 -9.99 -13.42
C ARG A 280 6.59 -11.01 -14.55
N GLY A 281 6.26 -12.27 -14.29
CA GLY A 281 6.24 -13.31 -15.33
C GLY A 281 5.07 -13.11 -16.28
N LEU A 282 3.89 -12.81 -15.74
CA LEU A 282 2.68 -12.59 -16.53
C LEU A 282 2.74 -11.28 -17.32
N LEU A 283 3.15 -10.17 -16.69
CA LEU A 283 3.18 -8.83 -17.29
C LEU A 283 4.57 -8.51 -17.81
N ARG A 284 4.81 -8.72 -19.11
CA ARG A 284 6.12 -8.44 -19.74
C ARG A 284 6.50 -6.97 -19.62
N ASP A 285 5.53 -6.06 -19.72
CA ASP A 285 5.69 -4.63 -19.40
C ASP A 285 5.24 -4.30 -17.98
N TRP A 286 5.81 -5.01 -17.03
CA TRP A 286 5.50 -4.84 -15.62
C TRP A 286 5.62 -3.36 -15.18
N GLU A 287 6.72 -2.69 -15.54
CA GLU A 287 6.99 -1.29 -15.16
C GLU A 287 5.91 -0.32 -15.68
N LEU A 288 5.40 -0.55 -16.89
CA LEU A 288 4.32 0.25 -17.45
C LEU A 288 3.05 0.07 -16.63
N THR A 289 2.69 -1.17 -16.32
CA THR A 289 1.49 -1.50 -15.54
C THR A 289 1.58 -0.94 -14.12
N ALA A 290 2.74 -1.08 -13.48
CA ALA A 290 3.06 -0.51 -12.18
C ALA A 290 2.85 1.02 -12.17
N ARG A 291 3.39 1.75 -13.16
CA ARG A 291 3.20 3.20 -13.30
C ARG A 291 1.74 3.59 -13.53
N LEU A 292 1.00 2.82 -14.34
CA LEU A 292 -0.41 3.09 -14.62
C LEU A 292 -1.28 2.95 -13.36
N LEU A 293 -1.12 1.85 -12.62
CA LEU A 293 -1.89 1.60 -11.40
C LEU A 293 -1.51 2.58 -10.29
N THR A 294 -0.21 2.84 -10.09
CA THR A 294 0.25 3.85 -9.11
C THR A 294 -0.22 5.26 -9.47
N GLY A 295 -0.19 5.62 -10.76
CA GLY A 295 -0.70 6.91 -11.22
C GLY A 295 -2.21 7.07 -10.99
N ARG A 296 -3.00 6.00 -11.14
CA ARG A 296 -4.43 6.00 -10.79
C ARG A 296 -4.64 6.10 -9.27
N LEU A 297 -3.85 5.37 -8.49
CA LEU A 297 -3.90 5.42 -7.02
C LEU A 297 -3.65 6.84 -6.49
N ARG A 298 -2.66 7.54 -7.07
CA ARG A 298 -2.36 8.95 -6.77
C ARG A 298 -3.52 9.90 -7.12
N LEU A 299 -4.17 9.70 -8.26
CA LEU A 299 -5.35 10.49 -8.61
C LEU A 299 -6.51 10.28 -7.63
N SER A 300 -6.66 9.07 -7.11
CA SER A 300 -7.62 8.77 -6.04
C SER A 300 -7.23 9.42 -4.73
N PHE A 301 -5.96 9.43 -4.35
CA PHE A 301 -5.47 10.14 -3.17
C PHE A 301 -5.74 11.64 -3.26
N GLY A 302 -5.51 12.25 -4.42
CA GLY A 302 -5.86 13.66 -4.63
C GLY A 302 -7.35 13.95 -4.48
N ARG A 303 -8.24 13.00 -4.81
CA ARG A 303 -9.70 13.16 -4.66
C ARG A 303 -10.18 12.97 -3.22
N CYS A 304 -9.65 11.95 -2.55
CA CYS A 304 -10.05 11.55 -1.21
C CYS A 304 -8.80 11.38 -0.33
N PRO A 305 -8.15 12.50 0.06
CA PRO A 305 -6.90 12.45 0.83
C PRO A 305 -7.07 11.88 2.23
N ASP A 306 -8.28 11.98 2.80
CA ASP A 306 -8.61 11.52 4.15
C ASP A 306 -9.20 10.08 4.16
N ASP A 307 -9.10 9.34 3.04
CA ASP A 307 -9.61 7.97 2.93
C ASP A 307 -8.66 7.00 3.68
N PRO A 308 -9.08 6.43 4.84
CA PRO A 308 -8.19 5.67 5.71
C PRO A 308 -7.71 4.36 5.08
N GLU A 309 -8.55 3.69 4.27
CA GLU A 309 -8.14 2.46 3.57
C GLU A 309 -7.13 2.76 2.47
N LEU A 310 -7.27 3.90 1.78
CA LEU A 310 -6.32 4.31 0.75
C LEU A 310 -4.96 4.65 1.36
N LEU A 311 -4.95 5.38 2.47
CA LEU A 311 -3.74 5.67 3.25
C LEU A 311 -3.05 4.38 3.71
N ALA A 312 -3.80 3.46 4.33
CA ALA A 312 -3.27 2.19 4.80
C ALA A 312 -2.70 1.33 3.66
N LEU A 313 -3.37 1.30 2.50
CA LEU A 313 -2.89 0.58 1.31
C LEU A 313 -1.54 1.13 0.84
N ILE A 314 -1.45 2.44 0.71
CA ILE A 314 -0.25 3.14 0.28
C ILE A 314 0.92 2.90 1.26
N GLU A 315 0.67 2.99 2.56
CA GLU A 315 1.67 2.74 3.60
C GLU A 315 2.17 1.30 3.53
N ALA A 316 1.25 0.33 3.42
CA ALA A 316 1.59 -1.08 3.29
C ALA A 316 2.43 -1.35 2.03
N LEU A 317 2.12 -0.74 0.89
CA LEU A 317 2.91 -0.87 -0.34
C LEU A 317 4.28 -0.22 -0.22
N SER A 318 4.34 0.95 0.41
CA SER A 318 5.59 1.66 0.67
C SER A 318 6.52 0.86 1.59
N ALA A 319 5.97 0.12 2.56
CA ALA A 319 6.75 -0.80 3.39
C ALA A 319 7.18 -2.04 2.59
N ALA A 320 6.28 -2.62 1.80
CA ALA A 320 6.50 -3.91 1.14
C ALA A 320 7.37 -3.88 -0.12
N SER A 321 7.43 -2.76 -0.87
CA SER A 321 8.15 -2.71 -2.16
C SER A 321 8.98 -1.43 -2.32
N ALA A 322 10.29 -1.62 -2.55
CA ALA A 322 11.20 -0.53 -2.89
C ALA A 322 10.87 0.08 -4.26
N GLU A 323 10.43 -0.75 -5.21
CA GLU A 323 10.02 -0.31 -6.53
C GLU A 323 8.73 0.49 -6.48
N PHE A 324 7.78 0.15 -5.61
CA PHE A 324 6.62 1.01 -5.36
C PHE A 324 7.07 2.39 -4.87
N ARG A 325 7.98 2.48 -3.90
CA ARG A 325 8.52 3.77 -3.43
C ARG A 325 9.16 4.57 -4.56
N ARG A 326 9.93 3.91 -5.44
CA ARG A 326 10.52 4.55 -6.63
C ARG A 326 9.43 5.08 -7.55
N VAL A 327 8.50 4.24 -8.00
CA VAL A 327 7.42 4.62 -8.93
C VAL A 327 6.51 5.69 -8.31
N TRP A 328 6.28 5.64 -7.00
CA TRP A 328 5.59 6.70 -6.27
C TRP A 328 6.37 8.02 -6.37
N SER A 329 7.67 8.04 -6.07
CA SER A 329 8.48 9.26 -6.13
C SER A 329 8.53 9.94 -7.51
N GLU A 330 8.27 9.22 -8.60
CA GLU A 330 8.22 9.76 -9.97
C GLU A 330 7.06 10.76 -10.18
N GLN A 331 6.04 10.76 -9.30
CA GLN A 331 4.90 11.69 -9.34
C GLN A 331 4.17 11.66 -10.69
N HIS A 332 4.14 10.49 -11.33
CA HIS A 332 3.38 10.27 -12.55
C HIS A 332 1.88 10.18 -12.24
N LEU A 333 1.06 10.80 -13.08
CA LEU A 333 -0.40 10.69 -13.06
C LEU A 333 -0.83 9.89 -14.28
N ALA A 334 -1.74 8.94 -14.09
CA ALA A 334 -2.20 8.09 -15.17
C ALA A 334 -3.73 8.01 -15.20
N MET A 335 -4.32 8.48 -16.29
CA MET A 335 -5.72 8.28 -16.64
C MET A 335 -5.79 7.94 -18.13
N ARG A 336 -5.48 6.69 -18.47
CA ARG A 336 -5.51 6.22 -19.86
C ARG A 336 -6.84 5.54 -20.16
N SER A 337 -7.53 6.01 -21.19
CA SER A 337 -8.75 5.38 -21.72
C SER A 337 -8.44 4.14 -22.57
N HIS A 338 -7.18 3.93 -22.95
CA HIS A 338 -6.75 2.81 -23.77
C HIS A 338 -5.25 2.55 -23.64
N GLY A 339 -4.83 1.36 -24.07
CA GLY A 339 -3.44 0.94 -24.15
C GLY A 339 -3.37 -0.52 -24.56
N SER A 340 -2.23 -1.16 -24.30
CA SER A 340 -2.06 -2.59 -24.48
C SER A 340 -1.15 -3.17 -23.40
N TYR A 341 -1.41 -4.42 -23.02
CA TYR A 341 -0.53 -5.21 -22.18
C TYR A 341 0.21 -6.21 -23.05
N ARG A 342 1.53 -6.30 -22.90
CA ARG A 342 2.30 -7.46 -23.40
C ARG A 342 2.31 -8.52 -22.30
N ILE A 343 1.68 -9.66 -22.57
CA ILE A 343 1.46 -10.73 -21.61
C ILE A 343 2.26 -11.96 -22.02
N THR A 344 2.78 -12.71 -21.05
CA THR A 344 3.32 -14.05 -21.24
C THR A 344 2.56 -14.98 -20.31
N HIS A 345 1.51 -15.63 -20.83
CA HIS A 345 0.62 -16.46 -20.06
C HIS A 345 1.10 -17.93 -20.10
N PRO A 346 1.16 -18.63 -18.95
CA PRO A 346 1.66 -20.02 -18.92
C PRO A 346 0.91 -20.97 -19.86
N ALA A 347 -0.40 -20.79 -20.00
CA ALA A 347 -1.24 -21.65 -20.85
C ALA A 347 -1.43 -21.16 -22.30
N PHE A 348 -1.21 -19.87 -22.58
CA PHE A 348 -1.54 -19.26 -23.89
C PHE A 348 -0.34 -18.60 -24.58
N GLY A 349 0.86 -18.74 -24.03
CA GLY A 349 2.08 -18.14 -24.57
C GLY A 349 2.08 -16.61 -24.50
N ALA A 350 2.87 -15.99 -25.38
CA ALA A 350 3.05 -14.54 -25.42
C ALA A 350 2.10 -13.87 -26.41
N PHE A 351 1.40 -12.82 -25.96
CA PHE A 351 0.48 -12.06 -26.81
C PHE A 351 0.37 -10.59 -26.37
N THR A 352 -0.14 -9.75 -27.26
CA THR A 352 -0.49 -8.36 -26.94
C THR A 352 -1.99 -8.26 -26.75
N LEU A 353 -2.40 -7.63 -25.65
CA LEU A 353 -3.80 -7.51 -25.25
C LEU A 353 -4.18 -6.02 -25.15
N PRO A 354 -4.68 -5.42 -26.24
CA PRO A 354 -5.22 -4.07 -26.21
C PRO A 354 -6.38 -3.95 -25.22
N TYR A 355 -6.54 -2.77 -24.60
CA TYR A 355 -7.65 -2.49 -23.71
C TYR A 355 -8.33 -1.15 -24.00
N ARG A 356 -9.57 -1.04 -23.54
CA ARG A 356 -10.35 0.18 -23.40
C ARG A 356 -10.83 0.29 -21.96
N ALA A 357 -10.71 1.48 -21.40
CA ALA A 357 -11.09 1.82 -20.04
C ALA A 357 -12.21 2.87 -20.08
N LEU A 358 -13.36 2.51 -19.55
CA LEU A 358 -14.63 3.23 -19.66
C LEU A 358 -15.12 3.58 -18.26
N SER A 359 -15.41 4.85 -18.03
CA SER A 359 -16.04 5.34 -16.80
C SER A 359 -17.46 5.79 -17.13
N LEU A 360 -18.44 5.37 -16.33
CA LEU A 360 -19.81 5.86 -16.46
C LEU A 360 -19.95 7.17 -15.68
N PRO A 361 -20.66 8.19 -16.21
CA PRO A 361 -20.86 9.47 -15.50
C PRO A 361 -21.48 9.31 -14.12
N ASP A 362 -22.41 8.38 -13.97
CA ASP A 362 -23.13 8.12 -12.71
C ASP A 362 -22.27 7.33 -11.69
N GLU A 363 -21.27 6.60 -12.19
CA GLU A 363 -20.34 5.77 -11.41
C GLU A 363 -18.87 6.17 -11.63
N PRO A 364 -18.47 7.42 -11.30
CA PRO A 364 -17.16 7.98 -11.65
C PRO A 364 -15.97 7.32 -10.91
N ASP A 365 -16.28 6.53 -9.87
CA ASP A 365 -15.30 5.81 -9.07
C ASP A 365 -15.07 4.36 -9.56
N GLN A 366 -15.89 3.88 -10.50
CA GLN A 366 -15.74 2.57 -11.13
C GLN A 366 -15.26 2.71 -12.57
N LEU A 367 -14.42 1.77 -13.00
CA LEU A 367 -13.86 1.74 -14.34
C LEU A 367 -14.06 0.35 -14.94
N LEU A 368 -14.84 0.26 -16.01
CA LEU A 368 -14.93 -0.95 -16.82
C LEU A 368 -13.72 -1.01 -17.75
N VAL A 369 -12.91 -2.05 -17.64
CA VAL A 369 -11.79 -2.33 -18.53
C VAL A 369 -12.15 -3.52 -19.40
N VAL A 370 -12.17 -3.32 -20.71
CA VAL A 370 -12.47 -4.34 -21.71
C VAL A 370 -11.23 -4.56 -22.57
N HIS A 371 -10.84 -5.82 -22.75
CA HIS A 371 -9.71 -6.21 -23.56
C HIS A 371 -10.19 -6.70 -24.92
N SER A 372 -9.60 -6.13 -25.98
CA SER A 372 -9.84 -6.60 -27.34
C SER A 372 -8.97 -7.81 -27.62
N VAL A 373 -9.56 -8.83 -28.22
CA VAL A 373 -8.85 -10.03 -28.69
C VAL A 373 -9.01 -10.09 -30.20
N ALA A 374 -7.92 -10.40 -30.92
CA ALA A 374 -7.97 -10.50 -32.38
C ALA A 374 -8.95 -11.60 -32.81
N PRO A 375 -9.97 -11.29 -33.64
CA PRO A 375 -10.89 -12.30 -34.16
C PRO A 375 -10.14 -13.42 -34.87
N GLY A 376 -10.55 -14.67 -34.67
CA GLY A 376 -9.92 -15.84 -35.29
C GLY A 376 -8.56 -16.25 -34.70
N SER A 377 -8.05 -15.55 -33.68
CA SER A 377 -6.83 -15.98 -32.97
C SER A 377 -7.09 -17.21 -32.08
N GLU A 378 -6.04 -17.98 -31.80
CA GLU A 378 -6.09 -19.10 -30.84
C GLU A 378 -6.58 -18.64 -29.46
N LEU A 379 -6.18 -17.43 -29.05
CA LEU A 379 -6.65 -16.80 -27.82
C LEU A 379 -8.16 -16.54 -27.86
N ALA A 380 -8.70 -16.03 -28.97
CA ALA A 380 -10.14 -15.82 -29.11
C ALA A 380 -10.91 -17.15 -29.04
N ALA A 381 -10.39 -18.21 -29.67
CA ALA A 381 -10.99 -19.55 -29.63
C ALA A 381 -11.00 -20.11 -28.20
N ALA A 382 -9.89 -19.98 -27.47
CA ALA A 382 -9.79 -20.45 -26.08
C ALA A 382 -10.72 -19.69 -25.12
N LEU A 383 -10.97 -18.41 -25.37
CA LEU A 383 -11.84 -17.58 -24.54
C LEU A 383 -13.33 -17.73 -24.87
N GLY A 384 -13.67 -18.13 -26.10
CA GLY A 384 -15.04 -18.22 -26.65
C GLY A 384 -15.95 -19.33 -26.10
N GLY A 385 -15.67 -19.90 -24.94
CA GLY A 385 -16.57 -20.89 -24.31
C GLY A 385 -17.86 -20.23 -23.74
N PRO A 386 -18.82 -21.03 -23.25
CA PRO A 386 -20.10 -20.51 -22.75
C PRO A 386 -19.90 -19.44 -21.67
N ALA A 387 -20.75 -18.41 -21.73
CA ALA A 387 -20.79 -17.33 -20.76
C ALA A 387 -20.96 -17.93 -19.35
N GLY A 388 -19.99 -17.71 -18.47
CA GLY A 388 -20.12 -18.02 -17.05
C GLY A 388 -20.50 -16.74 -16.29
N PRO A 389 -21.27 -16.82 -15.19
CA PRO A 389 -21.65 -15.64 -14.43
C PRO A 389 -20.42 -14.87 -13.96
N SER A 390 -20.48 -13.53 -14.00
CA SER A 390 -19.45 -12.68 -13.41
C SER A 390 -19.23 -13.03 -11.93
N LYS A 391 -17.97 -13.23 -11.53
CA LYS A 391 -17.63 -13.49 -10.13
C LYS A 391 -17.53 -12.15 -9.41
N ARG A 392 -18.34 -11.98 -8.37
CA ARG A 392 -18.36 -10.82 -7.46
C ARG A 392 -17.71 -11.20 -6.12
N PRO A 393 -17.03 -10.26 -5.43
CA PRO A 393 -16.64 -10.47 -4.04
C PRO A 393 -17.91 -10.64 -3.19
N PRO A 394 -17.84 -11.40 -2.08
CA PRO A 394 -18.93 -11.44 -1.12
C PRO A 394 -19.20 -10.02 -0.61
N SER A 395 -20.45 -9.55 -0.71
CA SER A 395 -20.86 -8.30 -0.10
C SER A 395 -20.52 -8.34 1.40
N PRO A 396 -19.92 -7.30 2.00
CA PRO A 396 -19.80 -7.25 3.45
C PRO A 396 -21.23 -7.26 4.02
N GLU A 397 -21.58 -8.33 4.73
CA GLU A 397 -22.87 -8.43 5.40
C GLU A 397 -23.03 -7.21 6.31
N SER A 398 -24.07 -6.42 6.07
CA SER A 398 -24.46 -5.34 6.95
C SER A 398 -24.82 -5.95 8.31
N SER A 399 -23.88 -5.93 9.25
CA SER A 399 -24.16 -6.23 10.64
C SER A 399 -25.05 -5.11 11.16
N GLY A 400 -26.35 -5.43 11.30
CA GLY A 400 -27.36 -4.57 11.90
C GLY A 400 -27.22 -4.47 13.41
#